data_AF-A0A7X7BMB7-F1
#
_entry.id   AF-A0A7X7BMB7-F1
#
_cell.length_a   1.000
_cell.length_b   1.000
_cell.length_c   1.000
_cell.angle_alpha   90.00
_cell.angle_beta   90.00
_cell.angle_gamma   90.00
#
_symmetry.space_group_name_H-M   'P 1'
#
loop_
_entity.id
_entity.type
_entity.pdbx_description
1 polymer ?
#
loop_
_entity_poly.entity_id
_entity_poly.type
_entity_poly.pdbx_seq_one_letter_code
_entity_poly.pdbx_strand_id
1 'polypeptide(L)'
;MIKFKHSEKKARLPGLKRIAISIILILIFAMPAFAVFSSKGQIPNGAPVEYRGLKVTSEGVNITIVNRGESSVKFSASCSFVGENRKEIGDIFIEEIMLAPGEGKQLKGLYFKGDLKLARKAASLKWTIYMLEQ
;
A
#
# COMPACT_ATOMS: atom_id res chain seq x y z
N MET A 1 65.06 -24.01 33.39
CA MET A 1 63.73 -24.41 32.88
C MET A 1 62.87 -23.15 32.76
N ILE A 2 62.38 -22.87 31.56
CA ILE A 2 61.89 -21.55 31.11
C ILE A 2 60.47 -21.27 31.64
N LYS A 3 60.24 -20.07 32.20
CA LYS A 3 58.91 -19.54 32.54
C LYS A 3 58.19 -19.07 31.26
N PHE A 4 57.01 -19.60 30.98
CA PHE A 4 56.10 -19.01 30.00
C PHE A 4 54.85 -18.47 30.69
N LYS A 5 54.78 -17.13 30.77
CA LYS A 5 53.53 -16.36 30.89
C LYS A 5 52.87 -16.39 29.50
N HIS A 6 51.60 -16.76 29.40
CA HIS A 6 50.81 -16.31 28.26
C HIS A 6 49.46 -15.74 28.71
N SER A 7 49.28 -14.49 28.30
CA SER A 7 48.21 -13.57 28.62
C SER A 7 46.89 -14.01 27.98
N GLU A 8 45.80 -13.89 28.73
CA GLU A 8 44.46 -13.79 28.13
C GLU A 8 44.43 -12.62 27.13
N LYS A 9 43.84 -12.84 25.95
CA LYS A 9 43.22 -11.77 25.17
C LYS A 9 41.86 -12.22 24.68
N LYS A 10 40.84 -11.82 25.44
CA LYS A 10 39.44 -11.76 24.99
C LYS A 10 39.37 -10.90 23.73
N ALA A 11 39.07 -11.51 22.59
CA ALA A 11 38.73 -10.80 21.36
C ALA A 11 37.34 -10.15 21.52
N ARG A 12 37.27 -8.99 22.18
CA ARG A 12 36.13 -8.08 22.03
C ARG A 12 36.24 -7.48 20.63
N LEU A 13 35.32 -7.84 19.74
CA LEU A 13 35.16 -7.22 18.42
C LEU A 13 34.11 -6.09 18.51
N PRO A 14 34.49 -4.82 18.77
CA PRO A 14 33.57 -3.69 18.79
C PRO A 14 33.07 -3.29 17.39
N GLY A 15 33.65 -3.84 16.32
CA GLY A 15 33.33 -3.49 14.92
C GLY A 15 32.05 -4.14 14.37
N LEU A 16 31.80 -5.42 14.67
CA LEU A 16 30.67 -6.16 14.11
C LEU A 16 29.32 -5.56 14.55
N LYS A 17 29.23 -5.10 15.80
CA LYS A 17 28.05 -4.43 16.34
C LYS A 17 27.77 -3.09 15.65
N ARG A 18 28.81 -2.31 15.32
CA ARG A 18 28.66 -1.02 14.62
C ARG A 18 28.22 -1.20 13.18
N ILE A 19 28.76 -2.21 12.48
CA ILE A 19 28.37 -2.53 11.11
C ILE A 19 26.91 -3.00 11.06
N ALA A 20 26.50 -3.86 11.99
CA ALA A 20 25.12 -4.31 12.09
C ALA A 20 24.14 -3.15 12.35
N ILE A 21 24.50 -2.22 13.24
CA ILE A 21 23.69 -1.03 13.53
C ILE A 21 23.59 -0.10 12.30
N SER A 22 24.68 0.10 11.56
CA SER A 22 24.65 0.91 10.33
C SER A 22 23.79 0.28 9.23
N ILE A 23 23.81 -1.05 9.08
CA ILE A 23 22.95 -1.76 8.12
C ILE A 23 21.47 -1.64 8.52
N ILE A 24 21.16 -1.74 9.82
CA ILE A 24 19.80 -1.52 10.34
C ILE A 24 19.33 -0.08 10.07
N LEU A 25 20.18 0.92 10.31
CA LEU A 25 19.86 2.33 10.02
C LEU A 25 19.63 2.57 8.53
N ILE A 26 20.44 1.98 7.65
CA ILE A 26 20.24 2.07 6.19
C ILE A 26 18.94 1.36 5.78
N LEU A 27 18.60 0.21 6.37
CA LEU A 27 17.32 -0.47 6.10
C LEU A 27 16.10 0.37 6.53
N ILE A 28 16.21 1.10 7.65
CA ILE A 28 15.14 1.99 8.14
C ILE A 28 14.99 3.20 7.21
N PHE A 29 16.10 3.77 6.70
CA PHE A 29 16.05 4.87 5.72
C PHE A 29 15.71 4.42 4.29
N ALA A 30 15.89 3.13 3.97
CA ALA A 30 15.47 2.50 2.72
C ALA A 30 14.02 1.98 2.77
N MET A 31 13.24 2.36 3.79
CA MET A 31 11.79 2.43 3.69
C MET A 31 11.41 3.82 3.17
N PRO A 32 11.35 4.07 1.84
CA PRO A 32 10.47 5.12 1.39
C PRO A 32 9.10 4.85 2.00
N ALA A 33 8.43 5.92 2.42
CA ALA A 33 7.10 5.94 3.02
C ALA A 33 6.04 5.14 2.21
N PHE A 34 6.09 3.81 2.30
CA PHE A 34 5.25 2.86 1.58
C PHE A 34 4.20 2.24 2.50
N ALA A 35 3.64 3.04 3.40
CA ALA A 35 2.56 2.59 4.25
C ALA A 35 1.58 3.73 4.46
N VAL A 36 0.57 3.86 3.60
CA VAL A 36 -0.68 4.56 3.98
C VAL A 36 -1.94 3.91 3.41
N PHE A 37 -1.91 3.04 2.39
CA PHE A 37 -3.03 2.15 2.08
C PHE A 37 -2.52 0.75 1.83
N SER A 38 -3.03 -0.23 2.57
CA SER A 38 -2.71 -1.64 2.38
C SER A 38 -2.77 -1.98 0.89
N SER A 39 -1.76 -2.71 0.42
CA SER A 39 -1.66 -3.21 -0.95
C SER A 39 -2.85 -4.08 -1.37
N LYS A 40 -3.76 -4.42 -0.44
CA LYS A 40 -5.01 -5.13 -0.65
C LYS A 40 -6.06 -4.68 0.38
N GLY A 41 -7.29 -4.48 -0.04
CA GLY A 41 -8.40 -4.24 0.90
C GLY A 41 -9.74 -4.63 0.31
N GLN A 42 -10.72 -4.78 1.20
CA GLN A 42 -12.09 -5.07 0.82
C GLN A 42 -12.80 -3.77 0.47
N ILE A 43 -13.68 -3.83 -0.53
CA ILE A 43 -14.65 -2.79 -0.81
C ILE A 43 -15.89 -3.12 0.03
N PRO A 44 -16.27 -2.29 1.01
CA PRO A 44 -17.48 -2.54 1.80
C PRO A 44 -18.70 -2.71 0.90
N ASN A 45 -19.46 -3.79 1.11
CA ASN A 45 -20.60 -4.20 0.26
C ASN A 45 -20.26 -4.44 -1.22
N GLY A 46 -18.98 -4.56 -1.57
CA GLY A 46 -18.50 -4.75 -2.94
C GLY A 46 -18.30 -6.19 -3.36
N ALA A 47 -18.57 -7.17 -2.48
CA ALA A 47 -18.37 -8.58 -2.80
C ALA A 47 -19.16 -8.97 -4.07
N PRO A 48 -18.52 -9.64 -5.05
CA PRO A 48 -17.23 -10.33 -4.94
C PRO A 48 -16.01 -9.51 -5.43
N VAL A 49 -16.16 -8.20 -5.62
CA VAL A 49 -15.11 -7.30 -6.09
C VAL A 49 -14.25 -6.78 -4.94
N GLU A 50 -12.93 -6.90 -5.08
CA GLU A 50 -11.93 -6.42 -4.14
C GLU A 50 -10.92 -5.50 -4.83
N TYR A 51 -10.22 -4.64 -4.08
CA TYR A 51 -9.06 -3.92 -4.62
C TYR A 51 -7.75 -4.55 -4.12
N ARG A 52 -6.81 -4.78 -5.05
CA ARG A 52 -5.48 -5.37 -4.82
C ARG A 52 -4.34 -4.39 -5.09
N GLY A 53 -4.54 -3.17 -4.65
CA GLY A 53 -3.51 -2.14 -4.63
C GLY A 53 -4.11 -0.81 -5.01
N LEU A 54 -3.77 0.20 -4.22
CA LEU A 54 -4.10 1.59 -4.51
C LEU A 54 -2.82 2.40 -4.34
N LYS A 55 -2.45 3.17 -5.36
CA LYS A 55 -1.23 3.99 -5.37
C LYS A 55 -1.55 5.37 -5.93
N VAL A 56 -1.39 6.39 -5.09
CA VAL A 56 -1.45 7.79 -5.53
C VAL A 56 -0.12 8.17 -6.17
N THR A 57 -0.14 8.59 -7.44
CA THR A 57 1.02 9.04 -8.21
C THR A 57 1.03 10.56 -8.34
N SER A 58 1.91 11.13 -9.18
CA SER A 58 1.85 12.54 -9.58
C SER A 58 0.79 12.81 -10.65
N GLU A 59 0.37 11.77 -11.38
CA GLU A 59 -0.54 11.87 -12.54
C GLU A 59 -1.98 11.51 -12.18
N GLY A 60 -2.21 10.93 -10.99
CA GLY A 60 -3.53 10.50 -10.54
C GLY A 60 -3.43 9.35 -9.54
N VAL A 61 -4.39 8.44 -9.60
CA VAL A 61 -4.39 7.23 -8.77
C VAL A 61 -4.38 5.98 -9.66
N ASN A 62 -3.52 5.04 -9.32
CA ASN A 62 -3.54 3.71 -9.89
C ASN A 62 -4.23 2.78 -8.91
N ILE A 63 -5.17 1.98 -9.41
CA ILE A 63 -5.87 0.98 -8.62
C ILE A 63 -5.96 -0.34 -9.38
N THR A 64 -5.81 -1.45 -8.67
CA THR A 64 -6.05 -2.78 -9.20
C THR A 64 -7.32 -3.33 -8.57
N ILE A 65 -8.29 -3.73 -9.39
CA ILE A 65 -9.57 -4.29 -8.95
C ILE A 65 -9.62 -5.74 -9.41
N VAL A 66 -10.15 -6.63 -8.60
CA VAL A 66 -10.22 -8.07 -8.87
C VAL A 66 -11.59 -8.61 -8.56
N ASN A 67 -12.16 -9.39 -9.47
CA ASN A 67 -13.35 -10.18 -9.21
C ASN A 67 -12.92 -11.53 -8.59
N ARG A 68 -13.38 -11.80 -7.36
CA ARG A 68 -13.13 -13.06 -6.63
C ARG A 68 -14.27 -14.07 -6.75
N GLY A 69 -15.33 -13.71 -7.46
CA GLY A 69 -16.52 -14.52 -7.62
C GLY A 69 -16.40 -15.51 -8.77
N GLU A 70 -17.45 -16.31 -8.92
CA GLU A 70 -17.55 -17.35 -9.96
C GLU A 70 -18.24 -16.85 -11.23
N SER A 71 -18.93 -15.71 -11.16
CA SER A 71 -19.62 -15.05 -12.27
C SER A 71 -18.89 -13.79 -12.72
N SER A 72 -19.09 -13.38 -13.97
CA SER A 72 -18.66 -12.07 -14.46
C SER A 72 -19.37 -10.96 -13.67
N VAL A 73 -18.69 -9.85 -13.43
CA VAL A 73 -19.27 -8.73 -12.67
C VAL A 73 -19.15 -7.44 -13.45
N LYS A 74 -20.26 -6.70 -13.56
CA LYS A 74 -20.27 -5.30 -13.95
C LYS A 74 -20.15 -4.42 -12.69
N PHE A 75 -19.14 -3.57 -12.65
CA PHE A 75 -18.77 -2.80 -11.46
C PHE A 75 -18.53 -1.32 -11.79
N SER A 76 -19.05 -0.42 -10.98
CA SER A 76 -18.65 1.00 -10.95
C SER A 76 -18.74 1.56 -9.54
N ALA A 77 -17.80 2.46 -9.19
CA ALA A 77 -17.69 2.99 -7.84
C ALA A 77 -16.92 4.31 -7.80
N SER A 78 -17.05 5.04 -6.69
CA SER A 78 -16.10 6.07 -6.28
C SER A 78 -15.38 5.65 -5.01
N CYS A 79 -14.16 6.17 -4.86
CA CYS A 79 -13.34 5.97 -3.67
C CYS A 79 -12.82 7.33 -3.19
N SER A 80 -13.36 7.77 -2.05
CA SER A 80 -12.99 9.01 -1.38
C SER A 80 -11.85 8.78 -0.39
N PHE A 81 -10.88 9.68 -0.40
CA PHE A 81 -9.75 9.70 0.51
C PHE A 81 -10.09 10.60 1.70
N VAL A 82 -10.03 10.05 2.91
CA VAL A 82 -10.47 10.73 4.13
C VAL A 82 -9.27 10.93 5.05
N GLY A 83 -9.01 12.19 5.44
CA GLY A 83 -7.94 12.55 6.37
C GLY A 83 -8.28 12.28 7.84
N GLU A 84 -7.32 12.55 8.74
CA GLU A 84 -7.42 12.26 10.18
C GLU A 84 -8.64 12.92 10.87
N ASN A 85 -9.07 14.09 10.41
CA ASN A 85 -10.23 14.80 10.96
C ASN A 85 -11.58 14.40 10.32
N ARG A 86 -11.65 13.22 9.69
CA ARG A 86 -12.78 12.76 8.87
C ARG A 86 -13.13 13.68 7.70
N LYS A 87 -12.24 14.62 7.37
CA LYS A 87 -12.41 15.54 6.25
C LYS A 87 -12.06 14.82 4.96
N GLU A 88 -12.94 14.93 3.98
CA GLU A 88 -12.71 14.43 2.64
C GLU A 88 -11.63 15.28 1.95
N ILE A 89 -10.60 14.61 1.43
CA ILE A 89 -9.46 15.23 0.73
C ILE A 89 -9.74 15.31 -0.76
N GLY A 90 -10.45 14.31 -1.28
CA GLY A 90 -10.81 14.17 -2.68
C GLY A 90 -11.17 12.73 -3.00
N ASP A 91 -11.59 12.50 -4.23
CA ASP A 91 -12.12 11.23 -4.68
C ASP A 91 -11.59 10.83 -6.07
N ILE A 92 -11.66 9.53 -6.33
CA ILE A 92 -11.56 8.98 -7.68
C ILE A 92 -12.89 8.38 -8.08
N PHE A 93 -13.16 8.42 -9.39
CA PHE A 93 -14.26 7.69 -10.00
C PHE A 93 -13.72 6.54 -10.83
N ILE A 94 -14.33 5.37 -10.67
CA ILE A 94 -14.11 4.19 -11.49
C ILE A 94 -15.34 4.05 -12.37
N GLU A 95 -15.13 4.32 -13.66
CA GLU A 95 -16.14 4.09 -14.70
C GLU A 95 -16.58 2.62 -14.75
N GLU A 96 -17.70 2.36 -15.42
CA GLU A 96 -18.22 1.01 -15.61
C GLU A 96 -17.13 0.10 -16.21
N ILE A 97 -16.81 -0.96 -15.47
CA ILE A 97 -15.93 -2.04 -15.93
C ILE A 97 -16.64 -3.38 -15.83
N MET A 98 -16.32 -4.26 -16.77
CA MET A 98 -16.66 -5.68 -16.70
C MET A 98 -15.43 -6.46 -16.25
N LEU A 99 -15.62 -7.40 -15.34
CA LEU A 99 -14.58 -8.26 -14.79
C LEU A 99 -15.04 -9.73 -14.86
N ALA A 100 -14.35 -10.55 -15.64
CA ALA A 100 -14.57 -11.99 -15.68
C ALA A 100 -14.20 -12.65 -14.32
N PRO A 101 -14.66 -13.89 -14.05
CA PRO A 101 -14.30 -14.62 -12.84
C PRO A 101 -12.78 -14.72 -12.65
N GLY A 102 -12.27 -14.29 -11.49
CA GLY A 102 -10.84 -14.27 -11.20
C GLY A 102 -10.03 -13.17 -11.90
N GLU A 103 -10.65 -12.36 -12.78
CA GLU A 103 -9.96 -11.31 -13.53
C GLU A 103 -9.51 -10.18 -12.60
N GLY A 104 -8.27 -9.74 -12.78
CA GLY A 104 -7.73 -8.54 -12.18
C GLY A 104 -7.47 -7.46 -13.22
N LYS A 105 -8.13 -6.31 -13.09
CA LYS A 105 -7.96 -5.16 -13.98
C LYS A 105 -7.21 -4.05 -13.28
N GLN A 106 -6.16 -3.55 -13.93
CA GLN A 106 -5.39 -2.42 -13.44
C GLN A 106 -5.85 -1.14 -14.14
N LEU A 107 -6.38 -0.20 -13.37
CA LEU A 107 -6.75 1.14 -13.80
C LEU A 107 -5.60 2.08 -13.41
N LYS A 108 -5.03 2.79 -14.39
CA LYS A 108 -3.88 3.68 -14.19
C LYS A 108 -4.27 5.12 -14.52
N GLY A 109 -3.71 6.07 -13.79
CA GLY A 109 -3.92 7.49 -14.04
C GLY A 109 -5.37 7.93 -13.84
N LEU A 110 -6.11 7.28 -12.93
CA LEU A 110 -7.46 7.74 -12.60
C LEU A 110 -7.37 9.18 -12.09
N TYR A 111 -8.19 10.05 -12.68
CA TYR A 111 -8.26 11.44 -12.28
C TYR A 111 -8.66 11.54 -10.81
N PHE A 112 -7.87 12.27 -10.04
CA PHE A 112 -8.14 12.53 -8.63
C PHE A 112 -8.67 13.94 -8.46
N LYS A 113 -9.91 14.05 -7.97
CA LYS A 113 -10.54 15.33 -7.70
C LYS A 113 -10.21 15.79 -6.27
N GLY A 114 -9.03 16.37 -6.10
CA GLY A 114 -8.57 16.88 -4.81
C GLY A 114 -7.07 17.13 -4.75
N ASP A 115 -6.54 17.23 -3.54
CA ASP A 115 -5.09 17.41 -3.33
C ASP A 115 -4.36 16.06 -3.28
N LEU A 116 -3.62 15.74 -4.36
CA LEU A 116 -2.82 14.52 -4.48
C LEU A 116 -1.75 14.36 -3.38
N LYS A 117 -1.18 15.46 -2.87
CA LYS A 117 -0.16 15.41 -1.81
C LYS A 117 -0.80 15.02 -0.48
N LEU A 118 -1.99 15.55 -0.19
CA LEU A 118 -2.76 15.18 1.00
C LEU A 118 -3.32 13.76 0.89
N ALA A 119 -3.74 13.33 -0.30
CA ALA A 119 -4.29 11.99 -0.51
C ALA A 119 -3.29 10.88 -0.17
N ARG A 120 -1.99 11.10 -0.39
CA ARG A 120 -0.91 10.19 0.04
C ARG A 120 -0.84 9.99 1.55
N LYS A 121 -1.44 10.89 2.32
CA LYS A 121 -1.49 10.89 3.79
C LYS A 121 -2.92 10.68 4.31
N ALA A 122 -3.87 10.24 3.49
CA ALA A 122 -5.23 10.03 3.99
C ALA A 122 -5.24 8.91 5.04
N ALA A 123 -6.05 9.07 6.07
CA ALA A 123 -6.14 8.10 7.16
C ALA A 123 -6.99 6.87 6.76
N SER A 124 -7.95 7.04 5.86
CA SER A 124 -8.85 5.97 5.43
C SER A 124 -9.42 6.19 4.03
N LEU A 125 -10.05 5.15 3.48
CA LEU A 125 -10.77 5.17 2.22
C LEU A 125 -12.26 4.94 2.50
N LYS A 126 -13.10 5.72 1.83
CA LYS A 126 -14.55 5.54 1.84
C LYS A 126 -15.00 5.18 0.43
N TRP A 127 -15.70 4.06 0.32
CA TRP A 127 -16.19 3.55 -0.96
C TRP A 127 -17.67 3.85 -1.14
N THR A 128 -18.05 4.22 -2.36
CA THR A 128 -19.44 4.32 -2.77
C THR A 128 -19.61 3.51 -4.05
N ILE A 129 -20.39 2.43 -3.99
CA ILE A 129 -20.66 1.58 -5.14
C ILE A 129 -21.88 2.13 -5.86
N TYR A 130 -21.77 2.34 -7.16
CA TYR A 130 -22.88 2.77 -8.00
C TYR A 130 -23.49 1.60 -8.77
N MET A 131 -22.69 0.58 -9.08
CA MET A 131 -23.15 -0.61 -9.80
C MET A 131 -22.33 -1.84 -9.41
N LEU A 132 -23.05 -2.94 -9.21
CA LEU A 132 -22.51 -4.25 -8.89
C LEU A 132 -23.52 -5.30 -9.35
N GLU A 133 -23.38 -5.76 -10.59
CA GLU A 133 -24.27 -6.76 -11.21
C GLU A 133 -23.47 -8.01 -11.57
N GLN A 134 -24.01 -9.19 -11.28
CA GLN A 134 -23.40 -10.52 -11.49
C GLN A 134 -24.09 -11.29 -12.62
#